data_AF-U4K925-F1
#
_entry.id   AF-U4K925-F1
#
_cell.length_a   1.000
_cell.length_b   1.000
_cell.length_c   1.000
_cell.angle_alpha   90.00
_cell.angle_beta   90.00
_cell.angle_gamma   90.00
#
_symmetry.space_group_name_H-M   'P 1'
#
loop_
_entity.id
_entity.type
_entity.pdbx_description
1 polymer ?
#
loop_
_entity_poly.entity_id
_entity_poly.type
_entity_poly.pdbx_seq_one_letter_code
_entity_poly.pdbx_strand_id
1 'polypeptide(L)'
;MKDVLLVGTTNLDSTGTAGNLTVENATQAIIGTGWSFGLDEGVDLANYDWGHGGKIYARTEEWDKGNYKEAKVEGDSSCVYLENFVDVNVSLNNYCGSKVFINNSKRGDIETGCGHDKIYISVQSNNSLWENDFDISTGAGNDVIKMVDSNNSHLTDVTINAGSGHDFVDISKLKNAEDGIVRDVDGGSGFDKFVFGTDDSVDFKNFEVIVGTAQTSNFNLTSEHLKNNGFDQYGLVVTGSNFALEGVDSVSHSELSETQEAYLNWLGYDDDEYSALTVFDGSDTYTILTDSCCDVMV
;
A
#
# COMPACT_ATOMS: atom_id res chain seq x y z
N MET A 1 11.55 -10.21 20.79
CA MET A 1 10.37 -10.97 21.27
C MET A 1 10.62 -12.45 20.92
N LYS A 2 9.72 -13.40 21.17
CA LYS A 2 9.79 -14.65 20.38
C LYS A 2 8.80 -14.50 19.24
N ASP A 3 9.22 -14.88 18.05
CA ASP A 3 8.32 -14.87 16.90
C ASP A 3 7.23 -15.94 17.08
N VAL A 4 6.02 -15.61 16.65
CA VAL A 4 4.84 -16.48 16.69
C VAL A 4 4.30 -16.62 15.28
N LEU A 5 4.07 -17.85 14.85
CA LEU A 5 3.34 -18.19 13.62
C LEU A 5 2.15 -19.09 14.00
N LEU A 6 0.94 -18.63 13.73
CA LEU A 6 -0.30 -19.37 13.93
C LEU A 6 -0.98 -19.55 12.58
N VAL A 7 -1.49 -20.75 12.31
CA VAL A 7 -2.31 -21.02 11.12
C VAL A 7 -3.54 -21.80 11.53
N GLY A 8 -4.70 -21.40 11.01
CA GLY A 8 -5.96 -21.99 11.41
C GLY A 8 -7.15 -21.48 10.61
N THR A 9 -8.33 -21.60 11.22
CA THR A 9 -9.56 -20.97 10.73
C THR A 9 -10.44 -20.65 11.93
N THR A 10 -10.70 -19.38 12.15
CA THR A 10 -11.62 -18.87 13.15
C THR A 10 -12.95 -18.45 12.52
N ASN A 11 -12.98 -18.20 11.20
CA ASN A 11 -14.15 -17.76 10.48
C ASN A 11 -15.16 -18.88 10.17
N LEU A 12 -15.74 -19.48 11.21
CA LEU A 12 -16.73 -20.56 11.11
C LEU A 12 -18.17 -20.05 10.93
N ASP A 13 -18.43 -18.79 11.27
CA ASP A 13 -19.76 -18.17 11.27
C ASP A 13 -19.80 -16.81 10.56
N SER A 14 -18.80 -16.51 9.71
CA SER A 14 -18.63 -15.24 9.01
C SER A 14 -18.20 -14.05 9.89
N THR A 15 -17.77 -14.28 11.15
CA THR A 15 -17.26 -13.22 12.05
C THR A 15 -15.76 -13.37 12.41
N GLY A 16 -15.10 -14.42 11.93
CA GLY A 16 -13.68 -14.66 12.23
C GLY A 16 -12.72 -13.95 11.28
N THR A 17 -11.52 -13.70 11.78
CA THR A 17 -10.38 -13.07 11.11
C THR A 17 -9.09 -13.71 11.64
N ALA A 18 -8.01 -13.67 10.86
CA ALA A 18 -6.70 -14.11 11.32
C ALA A 18 -6.26 -13.44 12.63
N GLY A 19 -6.70 -12.21 12.91
CA GLY A 19 -6.43 -11.51 14.19
C GLY A 19 -6.95 -12.26 15.43
N ASN A 20 -7.98 -13.10 15.29
CA ASN A 20 -8.57 -13.91 16.35
C ASN A 20 -7.81 -15.22 16.63
N LEU A 21 -6.78 -15.55 15.84
CA LEU A 21 -5.96 -16.73 16.09
C LEU A 21 -5.17 -16.58 17.40
N THR A 22 -5.24 -17.62 18.22
CA THR A 22 -4.48 -17.82 19.44
C THR A 22 -3.79 -19.17 19.40
N VAL A 23 -2.84 -19.40 20.31
CA VAL A 23 -2.15 -20.70 20.42
C VAL A 23 -3.14 -21.84 20.71
N GLU A 24 -4.24 -21.55 21.42
CA GLU A 24 -5.25 -22.53 21.82
C GLU A 24 -6.22 -22.90 20.70
N ASN A 25 -6.50 -21.98 19.77
CA ASN A 25 -7.50 -22.19 18.71
C ASN A 25 -6.89 -22.44 17.32
N ALA A 26 -5.60 -22.16 17.13
CA ALA A 26 -4.93 -22.42 15.88
C ALA A 26 -4.82 -23.92 15.60
N THR A 27 -5.03 -24.31 14.34
CA THR A 27 -4.77 -25.69 13.87
C THR A 27 -3.29 -26.03 14.06
N GLN A 28 -2.42 -25.05 13.84
CA GLN A 28 -1.00 -25.17 14.10
C GLN A 28 -0.40 -23.88 14.67
N ALA A 29 0.47 -24.04 15.67
CA ALA A 29 1.19 -22.94 16.31
C ALA A 29 2.70 -23.26 16.39
N ILE A 30 3.53 -22.30 15.99
CA ILE A 30 4.98 -22.34 16.15
C ILE A 30 5.40 -21.09 16.94
N ILE A 31 6.00 -21.30 18.11
CA ILE A 31 6.52 -20.24 18.98
C ILE A 31 8.04 -20.36 19.05
N GLY A 32 8.74 -19.32 18.60
CA GLY A 32 10.18 -19.33 18.36
C GLY A 32 10.56 -20.22 17.18
N THR A 33 11.77 -20.79 17.20
CA THR A 33 12.24 -21.62 16.09
C THR A 33 11.47 -22.94 15.98
N GLY A 34 10.91 -23.24 14.82
CA GLY A 34 10.25 -24.50 14.53
C GLY A 34 9.79 -24.62 13.07
N TRP A 35 9.34 -25.81 12.67
CA TRP A 35 8.87 -26.06 11.32
C TRP A 35 7.88 -27.22 11.28
N SER A 36 7.03 -27.21 10.25
CA SER A 36 6.12 -28.29 9.91
C SER A 36 5.95 -28.33 8.40
N PHE A 37 6.23 -29.48 7.78
CA PHE A 37 6.18 -29.61 6.32
C PHE A 37 5.28 -30.78 5.94
N GLY A 38 4.44 -30.58 4.93
CA GLY A 38 3.55 -31.61 4.41
C GLY A 38 2.47 -32.09 5.38
N LEU A 39 2.00 -31.23 6.30
CA LEU A 39 0.80 -31.54 7.07
C LEU A 39 -0.44 -31.49 6.19
N ASP A 40 -1.41 -32.38 6.45
CA ASP A 40 -2.71 -32.49 5.76
C ASP A 40 -2.64 -32.11 4.27
N GLU A 41 -1.78 -32.84 3.54
CA GLU A 41 -1.50 -32.66 2.11
C GLU A 41 -1.29 -31.17 1.74
N GLY A 42 -0.08 -30.62 1.95
CA GLY A 42 0.31 -29.35 1.33
C GLY A 42 0.25 -28.08 2.21
N VAL A 43 0.40 -28.20 3.52
CA VAL A 43 0.70 -27.05 4.40
C VAL A 43 2.17 -27.09 4.83
N ASP A 44 2.89 -26.00 4.56
CA ASP A 44 4.32 -25.86 4.91
C ASP A 44 4.55 -24.59 5.74
N LEU A 45 5.00 -24.77 6.98
CA LEU A 45 5.29 -23.72 7.95
C LEU A 45 6.74 -23.79 8.42
N ALA A 46 7.42 -22.65 8.51
CA ALA A 46 8.72 -22.53 9.13
C ALA A 46 8.86 -21.18 9.82
N ASN A 47 9.42 -21.20 11.03
CA ASN A 47 9.81 -20.01 11.78
C ASN A 47 11.27 -20.18 12.20
N TYR A 48 12.13 -19.28 11.74
CA TYR A 48 13.53 -19.16 12.11
C TYR A 48 13.71 -17.94 13.00
N ASP A 49 13.33 -18.06 14.28
CA ASP A 49 13.48 -16.99 15.27
C ASP A 49 14.96 -16.74 15.63
N TRP A 50 15.54 -15.73 15.01
CA TRP A 50 16.89 -15.22 15.28
C TRP A 50 16.84 -13.75 15.72
N GLY A 51 15.72 -13.33 16.35
CA GLY A 51 15.40 -11.93 16.62
C GLY A 51 15.21 -11.13 15.32
N HIS A 52 15.75 -9.91 15.26
CA HIS A 52 15.65 -9.00 14.11
C HIS A 52 16.17 -9.52 12.76
N GLY A 53 16.82 -10.69 12.72
CA GLY A 53 17.23 -11.38 11.49
C GLY A 53 16.39 -12.61 11.17
N GLY A 54 15.30 -12.83 11.91
CA GLY A 54 14.43 -13.98 11.79
C GLY A 54 13.65 -14.03 10.49
N LYS A 55 13.11 -15.21 10.18
CA LYS A 55 12.34 -15.45 8.96
C LYS A 55 11.15 -16.35 9.25
N ILE A 56 9.99 -15.95 8.75
CA ILE A 56 8.75 -16.73 8.80
C ILE A 56 8.32 -17.06 7.37
N TYR A 57 7.97 -18.31 7.16
CA TYR A 57 7.44 -18.85 5.92
C TYR A 57 6.21 -19.68 6.23
N ALA A 58 5.10 -19.37 5.59
CA ALA A 58 3.89 -20.18 5.64
C ALA A 58 3.27 -20.24 4.26
N ARG A 59 2.84 -21.42 3.84
CA ARG A 59 2.03 -21.57 2.63
C ARG A 59 1.03 -22.71 2.75
N THR A 60 -0.03 -22.60 1.97
CA THR A 60 -0.88 -23.72 1.58
C THR A 60 -0.73 -23.99 0.09
N GLU A 61 -0.83 -25.25 -0.32
CA GLU A 61 -0.75 -25.66 -1.73
C GLU A 61 -1.88 -25.09 -2.61
N GLU A 62 -3.01 -24.81 -1.98
CA GLU A 62 -4.21 -24.25 -2.60
C GLU A 62 -4.76 -23.12 -1.74
N TRP A 63 -5.42 -22.17 -2.39
CA TRP A 63 -6.11 -21.07 -1.74
C TRP A 63 -7.42 -21.55 -1.09
N ASP A 64 -7.82 -20.95 0.02
CA ASP A 64 -9.02 -21.34 0.79
C ASP A 64 -8.99 -22.79 1.34
N LYS A 65 -7.78 -23.27 1.67
CA LYS A 65 -7.56 -24.63 2.19
C LYS A 65 -8.17 -24.82 3.58
N GLY A 66 -9.29 -25.53 3.65
CA GLY A 66 -9.83 -26.19 4.84
C GLY A 66 -9.60 -25.48 6.19
N ASN A 67 -8.93 -26.16 7.13
CA ASN A 67 -8.64 -25.67 8.49
C ASN A 67 -7.44 -24.69 8.54
N TYR A 68 -6.99 -24.17 7.40
CA TYR A 68 -5.75 -23.41 7.25
C TYR A 68 -5.95 -22.12 6.41
N LYS A 69 -7.15 -21.53 6.47
CA LYS A 69 -7.51 -20.32 5.70
C LYS A 69 -6.87 -19.04 6.23
N GLU A 70 -6.46 -19.02 7.49
CA GLU A 70 -5.98 -17.83 8.20
C GLU A 70 -4.55 -18.04 8.67
N ALA A 71 -3.71 -17.00 8.56
CA ALA A 71 -2.36 -16.99 9.11
C ALA A 71 -2.12 -15.74 9.96
N LYS A 72 -1.61 -15.92 11.17
CA LYS A 72 -1.22 -14.83 12.06
C LYS A 72 0.27 -14.90 12.39
N VAL A 73 0.93 -13.75 12.30
CA VAL A 73 2.35 -13.56 12.58
C VAL A 73 2.54 -12.42 13.57
N GLU A 74 3.26 -12.67 14.65
CA GLU A 74 3.65 -11.65 15.64
C GLU A 74 5.14 -11.78 15.94
N GLY A 75 5.88 -10.67 16.04
CA GLY A 75 7.27 -10.71 16.49
C GLY A 75 8.17 -9.61 15.95
N ASP A 76 9.45 -9.92 15.77
CA ASP A 76 10.48 -9.00 15.27
C ASP A 76 11.27 -9.54 14.07
N SER A 77 10.73 -10.56 13.38
CA SER A 77 11.30 -11.14 12.17
C SER A 77 11.60 -10.10 11.06
N SER A 78 12.70 -10.31 10.32
CA SER A 78 13.10 -9.46 9.17
C SER A 78 12.37 -9.81 7.88
N CYS A 79 11.74 -10.97 7.82
CA CYS A 79 11.13 -11.48 6.61
C CYS A 79 9.93 -12.36 6.95
N VAL A 80 8.79 -12.06 6.36
CA VAL A 80 7.56 -12.84 6.44
C VAL A 80 7.11 -13.16 5.02
N TYR A 81 6.89 -14.43 4.74
CA TYR A 81 6.32 -14.89 3.48
C TYR A 81 5.08 -15.73 3.78
N LEU A 82 3.92 -15.26 3.34
CA LEU A 82 2.62 -15.92 3.49
C LEU A 82 2.04 -16.14 2.10
N GLU A 83 1.59 -17.35 1.79
CA GLU A 83 1.04 -17.69 0.48
C GLU A 83 -0.23 -18.52 0.59
N ASN A 84 -1.25 -18.11 -0.17
CA ASN A 84 -2.54 -18.79 -0.33
C ASN A 84 -3.45 -18.83 0.92
N PHE A 85 -3.24 -17.94 1.88
CA PHE A 85 -4.17 -17.70 2.98
C PHE A 85 -5.27 -16.73 2.55
N VAL A 86 -6.52 -16.98 2.95
CA VAL A 86 -7.65 -16.08 2.68
C VAL A 86 -7.49 -14.78 3.47
N ASP A 87 -6.96 -14.88 4.68
CA ASP A 87 -6.93 -13.79 5.64
C ASP A 87 -5.60 -13.87 6.42
N VAL A 88 -4.92 -12.73 6.54
CA VAL A 88 -3.62 -12.66 7.20
C VAL A 88 -3.60 -11.54 8.23
N ASN A 89 -2.94 -11.76 9.35
CA ASN A 89 -2.69 -10.73 10.35
C ASN A 89 -1.19 -10.74 10.68
N VAL A 90 -0.50 -9.64 10.42
CA VAL A 90 0.94 -9.51 10.60
C VAL A 90 1.20 -8.31 11.50
N SER A 91 1.84 -8.53 12.66
CA SER A 91 2.28 -7.45 13.54
C SER A 91 3.77 -7.63 13.87
N LEU A 92 4.60 -6.79 13.24
CA LEU A 92 6.05 -6.82 13.37
C LEU A 92 6.54 -5.53 14.04
N ASN A 93 7.46 -5.66 15.00
CA ASN A 93 8.10 -4.50 15.65
C ASN A 93 9.60 -4.43 15.37
N ASN A 94 10.04 -4.95 14.22
CA ASN A 94 11.45 -4.95 13.83
C ASN A 94 11.93 -3.52 13.49
N TYR A 95 12.79 -2.96 14.34
CA TYR A 95 13.36 -1.62 14.12
C TYR A 95 14.41 -1.56 13.01
N CYS A 96 14.84 -2.69 12.44
CA CYS A 96 15.79 -2.74 11.32
C CYS A 96 15.09 -2.75 9.95
N GLY A 97 13.76 -2.83 9.93
CA GLY A 97 12.96 -3.03 8.72
C GLY A 97 12.71 -4.51 8.41
N SER A 98 11.59 -4.75 7.76
CA SER A 98 10.99 -6.06 7.51
C SER A 98 10.64 -6.19 6.02
N LYS A 99 10.63 -7.42 5.52
CA LYS A 99 10.09 -7.74 4.19
C LYS A 99 8.89 -8.64 4.34
N VAL A 100 7.71 -8.13 4.02
CA VAL A 100 6.44 -8.85 4.11
C VAL A 100 5.97 -9.14 2.70
N PHE A 101 5.86 -10.42 2.37
CA PHE A 101 5.31 -10.91 1.10
C PHE A 101 4.05 -11.70 1.40
N ILE A 102 2.90 -11.18 0.98
CA ILE A 102 1.60 -11.82 1.11
C ILE A 102 1.10 -12.12 -0.30
N ASN A 103 1.18 -13.38 -0.68
CA ASN A 103 0.76 -13.84 -1.99
C ASN A 103 -0.63 -14.46 -1.89
N ASN A 104 -1.55 -13.97 -2.72
CA ASN A 104 -2.90 -14.49 -2.90
C ASN A 104 -3.73 -14.44 -1.61
N SER A 105 -3.90 -13.25 -1.04
CA SER A 105 -4.81 -13.05 0.08
C SER A 105 -6.06 -12.28 -0.31
N LYS A 106 -7.15 -12.54 0.41
CA LYS A 106 -8.41 -11.80 0.29
C LYS A 106 -8.43 -10.61 1.24
N ARG A 107 -7.87 -10.79 2.43
CA ARG A 107 -7.90 -9.81 3.50
C ARG A 107 -6.57 -9.76 4.24
N GLY A 108 -6.30 -8.65 4.89
CA GLY A 108 -5.34 -8.68 5.98
C GLY A 108 -5.08 -7.37 6.68
N ASP A 109 -4.65 -7.50 7.93
CA ASP A 109 -4.13 -6.41 8.75
C ASP A 109 -2.62 -6.55 8.85
N ILE A 110 -1.88 -5.54 8.42
CA ILE A 110 -0.42 -5.56 8.38
C ILE A 110 0.12 -4.34 9.11
N GLU A 111 0.82 -4.59 10.21
CA GLU A 111 1.52 -3.58 11.01
C GLU A 111 3.02 -3.89 11.04
N THR A 112 3.86 -2.89 10.74
CA THR A 112 5.32 -3.02 10.83
C THR A 112 5.96 -1.96 11.74
N GLY A 113 7.27 -2.12 11.99
CA GLY A 113 8.02 -1.37 12.99
C GLY A 113 8.66 -0.08 12.46
N CYS A 114 9.68 0.41 13.17
CA CYS A 114 10.38 1.66 12.86
C CYS A 114 11.66 1.49 12.01
N GLY A 115 11.64 0.65 10.98
CA GLY A 115 12.73 0.56 10.01
C GLY A 115 12.22 0.47 8.59
N HIS A 116 13.12 0.45 7.60
CA HIS A 116 12.77 0.43 6.18
C HIS A 116 12.04 -0.85 5.77
N ASP A 117 10.72 -0.82 5.82
CA ASP A 117 9.85 -1.94 5.55
C ASP A 117 9.52 -2.07 4.06
N LYS A 118 9.31 -3.30 3.61
CA LYS A 118 8.92 -3.61 2.23
C LYS A 118 7.76 -4.58 2.25
N ILE A 119 6.59 -4.10 1.87
CA ILE A 119 5.35 -4.84 1.85
C ILE A 119 4.94 -5.07 0.40
N TYR A 120 4.71 -6.34 0.05
CA TYR A 120 4.14 -6.74 -1.22
C TYR A 120 2.92 -7.61 -0.97
N ILE A 121 1.80 -7.24 -1.58
CA ILE A 121 0.53 -7.96 -1.47
C ILE A 121 0.00 -8.25 -2.87
N SER A 122 -0.32 -9.52 -3.15
CA SER A 122 -1.12 -9.89 -4.32
C SER A 122 -2.54 -10.28 -3.89
N VAL A 123 -3.52 -9.52 -4.36
CA VAL A 123 -4.92 -9.63 -3.95
C VAL A 123 -5.62 -10.73 -4.75
N GLN A 124 -6.27 -11.66 -4.04
CA GLN A 124 -7.03 -12.76 -4.61
C GLN A 124 -8.39 -12.88 -3.91
N SER A 125 -9.46 -12.86 -4.70
CA SER A 125 -10.84 -13.09 -4.24
C SER A 125 -11.40 -14.42 -4.76
N ASN A 126 -12.46 -14.91 -4.10
CA ASN A 126 -13.20 -16.11 -4.52
C ASN A 126 -13.72 -15.97 -5.97
N ASN A 127 -14.24 -14.78 -6.29
CA ASN A 127 -14.72 -14.37 -7.60
C ASN A 127 -14.97 -12.85 -7.59
N SER A 128 -15.56 -12.33 -8.65
CA SER A 128 -15.79 -10.89 -8.84
C SER A 128 -16.93 -10.27 -8.04
N LEU A 129 -17.59 -11.01 -7.15
CA LEU A 129 -18.74 -10.56 -6.35
C LEU A 129 -18.43 -10.42 -4.85
N TRP A 130 -17.21 -10.72 -4.43
CA TRP A 130 -16.83 -10.71 -3.02
C TRP A 130 -15.82 -9.62 -2.73
N GLU A 131 -16.15 -8.80 -1.73
CA GLU A 131 -15.30 -7.74 -1.19
C GLU A 131 -14.04 -8.30 -0.52
N ASN A 132 -12.97 -7.55 -0.64
CA ASN A 132 -11.64 -7.78 -0.08
C ASN A 132 -11.30 -6.56 0.78
N ASP A 133 -10.47 -6.74 1.80
CA ASP A 133 -10.20 -5.66 2.76
C ASP A 133 -8.76 -5.74 3.27
N PHE A 134 -8.01 -4.66 3.12
CA PHE A 134 -6.63 -4.58 3.59
C PHE A 134 -6.38 -3.30 4.38
N ASP A 135 -5.90 -3.46 5.61
CA ASP A 135 -5.40 -2.38 6.46
C ASP A 135 -3.89 -2.54 6.63
N ILE A 136 -3.13 -1.52 6.25
CA ILE A 136 -1.67 -1.53 6.23
C ILE A 136 -1.17 -0.29 6.95
N SER A 137 -0.44 -0.49 8.04
CA SER A 137 0.23 0.57 8.79
C SER A 137 1.71 0.25 8.92
N THR A 138 2.58 1.12 8.41
CA THR A 138 4.02 1.05 8.69
C THR A 138 4.41 2.08 9.74
N GLY A 139 5.59 1.92 10.31
CA GLY A 139 6.11 2.81 11.34
C GLY A 139 6.95 3.94 10.75
N ALA A 140 8.08 4.22 11.39
CA ALA A 140 9.06 5.15 10.84
C ALA A 140 10.03 4.43 9.90
N GLY A 141 10.53 5.10 8.88
CA GLY A 141 11.45 4.54 7.91
C GLY A 141 10.98 4.84 6.51
N ASN A 142 11.89 4.81 5.54
CA ASN A 142 11.55 4.86 4.12
C ASN A 142 10.97 3.51 3.69
N ASP A 143 9.66 3.41 3.70
CA ASP A 143 8.90 2.20 3.49
C ASP A 143 8.44 2.07 2.04
N VAL A 144 8.20 0.83 1.62
CA VAL A 144 7.77 0.49 0.26
C VAL A 144 6.58 -0.42 0.33
N ILE A 145 5.41 0.05 -0.09
CA ILE A 145 4.16 -0.69 -0.10
C ILE A 145 3.72 -0.90 -1.55
N LYS A 146 3.53 -2.16 -1.95
CA LYS A 146 3.06 -2.51 -3.30
C LYS A 146 1.89 -3.48 -3.25
N MET A 147 0.83 -3.15 -3.97
CA MET A 147 -0.34 -4.01 -4.11
C MET A 147 -0.62 -4.30 -5.58
N VAL A 148 -0.94 -5.56 -5.90
CA VAL A 148 -1.25 -5.99 -7.27
C VAL A 148 -2.49 -6.87 -7.32
N ASP A 149 -3.20 -6.85 -8.45
CA ASP A 149 -4.23 -7.82 -8.76
C ASP A 149 -3.59 -9.18 -9.06
N SER A 150 -3.87 -10.20 -8.24
CA SER A 150 -3.68 -11.60 -8.63
C SER A 150 -4.94 -12.14 -9.29
N ASN A 151 -6.10 -11.87 -8.65
CA ASN A 151 -7.40 -12.28 -9.16
C ASN A 151 -8.56 -11.50 -8.49
N ASN A 152 -9.15 -10.54 -9.19
CA ASN A 152 -10.39 -9.82 -8.83
C ASN A 152 -10.27 -8.84 -7.64
N SER A 153 -9.38 -7.85 -7.77
CA SER A 153 -9.17 -6.74 -6.82
C SER A 153 -10.10 -5.53 -7.00
N HIS A 154 -11.05 -5.56 -7.93
CA HIS A 154 -11.95 -4.42 -8.18
C HIS A 154 -12.94 -4.15 -7.03
N LEU A 155 -13.19 -5.14 -6.17
CA LEU A 155 -13.94 -5.00 -4.92
C LEU A 155 -13.00 -5.02 -3.70
N THR A 156 -11.92 -4.24 -3.73
CA THR A 156 -10.94 -4.21 -2.64
C THR A 156 -10.91 -2.85 -1.98
N ASP A 157 -11.38 -2.82 -0.73
CA ASP A 157 -11.13 -1.72 0.19
C ASP A 157 -9.66 -1.76 0.63
N VAL A 158 -9.04 -0.58 0.69
CA VAL A 158 -7.62 -0.42 1.05
C VAL A 158 -7.49 0.77 1.97
N THR A 159 -6.89 0.56 3.14
CA THR A 159 -6.41 1.63 4.01
C THR A 159 -4.90 1.49 4.16
N ILE A 160 -4.15 2.53 3.81
CA ILE A 160 -2.69 2.58 3.95
C ILE A 160 -2.31 3.79 4.79
N ASN A 161 -1.49 3.57 5.81
CA ASN A 161 -0.75 4.60 6.52
C ASN A 161 0.75 4.25 6.47
N ALA A 162 1.51 5.00 5.69
CA ALA A 162 2.94 4.77 5.51
C ALA A 162 3.82 5.33 6.64
N GLY A 163 3.21 6.01 7.63
CA GLY A 163 3.90 6.41 8.85
C GLY A 163 4.80 7.63 8.67
N SER A 164 6.11 7.51 8.92
CA SER A 164 7.01 8.66 8.79
C SER A 164 8.28 8.27 8.08
N GLY A 165 8.67 8.98 7.03
CA GLY A 165 9.81 8.57 6.24
C GLY A 165 9.84 9.21 4.88
N HIS A 166 10.48 8.52 3.94
CA HIS A 166 10.35 8.85 2.53
C HIS A 166 9.76 7.63 1.84
N ASP A 167 8.44 7.60 1.81
CA ASP A 167 7.66 6.41 1.57
C ASP A 167 7.28 6.29 0.10
N PHE A 168 7.11 5.06 -0.33
CA PHE A 168 6.71 4.74 -1.70
C PHE A 168 5.54 3.78 -1.68
N VAL A 169 4.39 4.24 -2.15
CA VAL A 169 3.17 3.45 -2.26
C VAL A 169 2.83 3.25 -3.74
N ASP A 170 2.58 2.02 -4.15
CA ASP A 170 2.25 1.66 -5.53
C ASP A 170 1.11 0.66 -5.56
N ILE A 171 -0.10 1.16 -5.86
CA ILE A 171 -1.31 0.36 -6.05
C ILE A 171 -1.74 0.32 -7.52
N SER A 172 -0.88 0.80 -8.43
CA SER A 172 -1.21 0.97 -9.85
C SER A 172 -1.52 -0.32 -10.60
N LYS A 173 -1.27 -1.47 -9.97
CA LYS A 173 -1.53 -2.81 -10.51
C LYS A 173 -2.77 -3.47 -9.91
N LEU A 174 -3.53 -2.77 -9.06
CA LEU A 174 -4.91 -3.16 -8.75
C LEU A 174 -5.82 -2.83 -9.93
N LYS A 175 -6.96 -3.54 -10.02
CA LYS A 175 -8.05 -3.13 -10.90
C LYS A 175 -8.71 -1.87 -10.36
N ASN A 176 -9.35 -1.09 -11.24
CA ASN A 176 -10.22 0.01 -10.81
C ASN A 176 -11.26 -0.50 -9.81
N ALA A 177 -11.49 0.28 -8.78
CA ALA A 177 -12.56 0.09 -7.83
C ALA A 177 -13.91 0.13 -8.54
N GLU A 178 -14.83 -0.74 -8.11
CA GLU A 178 -16.25 -0.55 -8.41
C GLU A 178 -16.85 0.53 -7.49
N ASP A 179 -18.02 1.02 -7.87
CA ASP A 179 -18.78 2.00 -7.08
C ASP A 179 -18.97 1.54 -5.63
N GLY A 180 -18.58 2.40 -4.68
CA GLY A 180 -18.75 2.18 -3.25
C GLY A 180 -17.55 1.55 -2.54
N ILE A 181 -16.52 1.14 -3.27
CA ILE A 181 -15.24 0.70 -2.69
C ILE A 181 -14.41 1.92 -2.27
N VAL A 182 -13.80 1.83 -1.09
CA VAL A 182 -13.00 2.90 -0.48
C VAL A 182 -11.53 2.53 -0.52
N ARG A 183 -10.71 3.43 -1.06
CA ARG A 183 -9.25 3.33 -1.02
C ARG A 183 -8.70 4.63 -0.44
N ASP A 184 -8.21 4.61 0.79
CA ASP A 184 -7.55 5.74 1.47
C ASP A 184 -6.06 5.43 1.61
N VAL A 185 -5.23 6.31 1.06
CA VAL A 185 -3.78 6.19 1.08
C VAL A 185 -3.17 7.43 1.73
N ASP A 186 -2.54 7.24 2.88
CA ASP A 186 -1.82 8.28 3.61
C ASP A 186 -0.31 8.02 3.54
N GLY A 187 0.41 8.94 2.89
CA GLY A 187 1.88 8.93 2.84
C GLY A 187 2.54 9.24 4.19
N GLY A 188 1.80 9.85 5.12
CA GLY A 188 2.28 10.13 6.45
C GLY A 188 3.12 11.40 6.52
N SER A 189 4.30 11.36 7.13
CA SER A 189 5.17 12.53 7.20
C SER A 189 6.50 12.29 6.51
N GLY A 190 6.87 13.17 5.59
CA GLY A 190 8.22 13.29 5.09
C GLY A 190 8.24 13.63 3.62
N PHE A 191 8.81 12.77 2.79
CA PHE A 191 8.86 13.01 1.34
C PHE A 191 8.39 11.75 0.63
N ASP A 192 7.14 11.76 0.22
CA ASP A 192 6.41 10.55 -0.09
C ASP A 192 5.98 10.53 -1.55
N LYS A 193 5.98 9.33 -2.14
CA LYS A 193 5.63 9.11 -3.54
C LYS A 193 4.49 8.11 -3.65
N PHE A 194 3.49 8.47 -4.43
CA PHE A 194 2.36 7.61 -4.75
C PHE A 194 2.30 7.29 -6.24
N VAL A 195 2.30 6.00 -6.59
CA VAL A 195 2.00 5.52 -7.93
C VAL A 195 0.55 5.04 -7.96
N PHE A 196 -0.31 5.87 -8.52
CA PHE A 196 -1.74 5.61 -8.59
C PHE A 196 -2.10 4.78 -9.84
N GLY A 197 -3.20 4.05 -9.77
CA GLY A 197 -3.74 3.27 -10.89
C GLY A 197 -4.60 4.13 -11.81
N THR A 198 -5.45 3.49 -12.63
CA THR A 198 -6.41 4.20 -13.49
C THR A 198 -7.71 4.56 -12.77
N ASP A 199 -7.63 4.71 -11.45
CA ASP A 199 -8.76 4.71 -10.54
C ASP A 199 -8.87 6.03 -9.79
N ASP A 200 -9.89 6.81 -10.13
CA ASP A 200 -10.14 8.13 -9.57
C ASP A 200 -10.87 8.06 -8.23
N SER A 201 -11.23 6.86 -7.76
CA SER A 201 -11.91 6.67 -6.47
C SER A 201 -10.96 6.64 -5.28
N VAL A 202 -9.65 6.76 -5.51
CA VAL A 202 -8.64 6.71 -4.45
C VAL A 202 -8.54 8.08 -3.78
N ASP A 203 -8.83 8.13 -2.49
CA ASP A 203 -8.51 9.28 -1.64
C ASP A 203 -7.04 9.17 -1.20
N PHE A 204 -6.29 10.26 -1.32
CA PHE A 204 -4.88 10.26 -0.96
C PHE A 204 -4.43 11.59 -0.35
N LYS A 205 -3.52 11.50 0.61
CA LYS A 205 -2.95 12.64 1.34
C LYS A 205 -1.50 12.42 1.72
N ASN A 206 -0.83 13.53 2.01
CA ASN A 206 0.55 13.62 2.44
C ASN A 206 1.55 13.00 1.44
N PHE A 207 1.40 13.31 0.15
CA PHE A 207 2.35 12.96 -0.89
C PHE A 207 2.93 14.20 -1.57
N GLU A 208 4.24 14.20 -1.83
CA GLU A 208 4.90 15.24 -2.61
C GLU A 208 4.94 14.92 -4.11
N VAL A 209 4.89 13.63 -4.46
CA VAL A 209 4.93 13.18 -5.86
C VAL A 209 3.83 12.17 -6.15
N ILE A 210 3.02 12.50 -7.14
CA ILE A 210 2.03 11.61 -7.74
C ILE A 210 2.54 11.16 -9.12
N VAL A 211 2.63 9.85 -9.30
CA VAL A 211 3.14 9.23 -10.52
C VAL A 211 2.00 8.43 -11.16
N GLY A 212 1.62 8.83 -12.37
CA GLY A 212 0.68 8.08 -13.17
C GLY A 212 1.36 6.95 -13.95
N THR A 213 0.55 6.19 -14.69
CA THR A 213 1.07 5.13 -15.55
C THR A 213 0.63 5.35 -16.99
N ALA A 214 1.29 4.76 -17.97
CA ALA A 214 0.88 4.89 -19.38
C ALA A 214 -0.57 4.41 -19.68
N GLN A 215 -1.27 3.83 -18.69
CA GLN A 215 -2.65 3.38 -18.76
C GLN A 215 -3.64 4.37 -18.13
N THR A 216 -3.18 5.37 -17.37
CA THR A 216 -4.04 6.35 -16.68
C THR A 216 -4.57 7.37 -17.67
N SER A 217 -5.83 7.19 -18.08
CA SER A 217 -6.57 8.19 -18.85
C SER A 217 -7.16 9.20 -17.88
N ASN A 218 -6.42 10.27 -17.59
CA ASN A 218 -6.85 11.47 -16.85
C ASN A 218 -7.46 11.17 -15.48
N PHE A 219 -6.68 11.30 -14.40
CA PHE A 219 -7.24 11.30 -13.06
C PHE A 219 -7.65 12.69 -12.58
N ASN A 220 -8.54 12.73 -11.60
CA ASN A 220 -9.10 13.98 -11.09
C ASN A 220 -8.35 14.47 -9.84
N LEU A 221 -7.91 15.73 -9.87
CA LEU A 221 -7.38 16.45 -8.73
C LEU A 221 -8.40 17.49 -8.25
N THR A 222 -8.72 17.45 -6.96
CA THR A 222 -9.61 18.42 -6.31
C THR A 222 -8.80 19.39 -5.44
N SER A 223 -9.41 20.49 -5.00
CA SER A 223 -8.77 21.39 -4.03
C SER A 223 -8.38 20.70 -2.72
N GLU A 224 -9.14 19.67 -2.30
CA GLU A 224 -8.79 18.91 -1.10
C GLU A 224 -7.55 18.05 -1.33
N HIS A 225 -7.40 17.45 -2.52
CA HIS A 225 -6.15 16.77 -2.89
C HIS A 225 -4.98 17.76 -2.88
N LEU A 226 -5.13 18.95 -3.47
CA LEU A 226 -4.06 19.95 -3.55
C LEU A 226 -3.71 20.57 -2.19
N LYS A 227 -4.65 20.62 -1.27
CA LYS A 227 -4.44 21.13 0.09
C LYS A 227 -3.73 20.12 0.99
N ASN A 228 -3.99 18.84 0.79
CA ASN A 228 -3.44 17.76 1.61
C ASN A 228 -2.17 17.14 1.02
N ASN A 229 -1.69 17.62 -0.12
CA ASN A 229 -0.52 17.08 -0.81
C ASN A 229 0.39 18.20 -1.33
N GLY A 230 1.62 17.83 -1.63
CA GLY A 230 2.65 18.72 -2.13
C GLY A 230 3.45 19.39 -1.02
N PHE A 231 4.62 19.87 -1.39
CA PHE A 231 5.50 20.56 -0.46
C PHE A 231 5.20 22.06 -0.52
N ASP A 232 4.83 22.69 0.60
CA ASP A 232 4.43 24.12 0.65
C ASP A 232 5.34 25.08 -0.14
N GLN A 233 6.64 24.79 -0.19
CA GLN A 233 7.61 25.63 -0.90
C GLN A 233 7.64 25.41 -2.43
N TYR A 234 7.31 24.21 -2.92
CA TYR A 234 7.54 23.82 -4.32
C TYR A 234 6.26 23.45 -5.07
N GLY A 235 5.23 22.99 -4.37
CA GLY A 235 4.00 22.43 -4.91
C GLY A 235 3.99 20.90 -4.95
N LEU A 236 2.91 20.35 -5.50
CA LEU A 236 2.73 18.93 -5.78
C LEU A 236 3.36 18.58 -7.13
N VAL A 237 4.18 17.52 -7.20
CA VAL A 237 4.67 17.02 -8.48
C VAL A 237 3.70 15.98 -9.03
N VAL A 238 3.25 16.15 -10.27
CA VAL A 238 2.38 15.20 -10.97
C VAL A 238 3.03 14.83 -12.30
N THR A 239 3.43 13.57 -12.44
CA THR A 239 4.23 13.09 -13.58
C THR A 239 3.68 11.80 -14.18
N GLY A 240 3.96 11.57 -15.47
CA GLY A 240 3.72 10.28 -16.13
C GLY A 240 2.25 10.02 -16.48
N SER A 241 1.39 11.04 -16.35
CA SER A 241 -0.02 11.01 -16.76
C SER A 241 -0.58 12.41 -16.94
N ASN A 242 -1.61 12.49 -17.78
CA ASN A 242 -2.53 13.62 -17.78
C ASN A 242 -3.44 13.56 -16.56
N PHE A 243 -3.98 14.72 -16.16
CA PHE A 243 -4.97 14.86 -15.10
C PHE A 243 -5.96 15.98 -15.44
N ALA A 244 -7.11 15.97 -14.79
CA ALA A 244 -8.08 17.07 -14.80
C ALA A 244 -8.17 17.68 -13.40
N LEU A 245 -8.55 18.95 -13.34
CA LEU A 245 -8.85 19.63 -12.08
C LEU A 245 -10.36 19.75 -11.95
N GLU A 246 -10.89 19.30 -10.82
CA GLU A 246 -12.32 19.34 -10.54
C GLU A 246 -12.63 20.33 -9.42
N GLY A 247 -13.63 21.17 -9.66
CA GLY A 247 -14.16 22.08 -8.64
C GLY A 247 -13.25 23.24 -8.29
N VAL A 248 -12.32 23.61 -9.17
CA VAL A 248 -11.42 24.78 -9.00
C VAL A 248 -11.94 25.99 -9.78
N ASP A 249 -11.60 27.21 -9.36
CA ASP A 249 -12.08 28.44 -10.01
C ASP A 249 -11.33 28.73 -11.32
N SER A 250 -10.00 28.59 -11.30
CA SER A 250 -9.15 28.85 -12.48
C SER A 250 -7.73 28.32 -12.32
N VAL A 251 -7.00 28.27 -13.44
CA VAL A 251 -5.60 27.84 -13.49
C VAL A 251 -4.81 28.84 -14.32
N SER A 252 -3.57 29.11 -13.91
CA SER A 252 -2.60 29.85 -14.72
C SER A 252 -1.30 29.08 -14.87
N HIS A 253 -0.72 29.12 -16.07
CA HIS A 253 0.58 28.55 -16.35
C HIS A 253 1.70 29.55 -16.08
N SER A 254 2.80 29.09 -15.51
CA SER A 254 4.04 29.85 -15.37
C SER A 254 5.25 28.97 -15.67
N GLU A 255 6.36 29.63 -16.02
CA GLU A 255 7.67 28.98 -16.00
C GLU A 255 8.01 28.52 -14.58
N LEU A 256 8.90 27.52 -14.49
CA LEU A 256 9.46 27.10 -13.22
C LEU A 256 10.31 28.24 -12.61
N SER A 257 10.32 28.32 -11.29
CA SER A 257 11.34 29.09 -10.57
C SER A 257 12.65 28.29 -10.45
N GLU A 258 13.78 28.98 -10.28
CA GLU A 258 15.09 28.33 -10.03
C GLU A 258 15.03 27.30 -8.89
N THR A 259 14.20 27.56 -7.87
CA THR A 259 13.98 26.64 -6.75
C THR A 259 13.20 25.39 -7.14
N GLN A 260 12.23 25.50 -8.04
CA GLN A 260 11.45 24.36 -8.55
C GLN A 260 12.27 23.52 -9.53
N GLU A 261 13.06 24.16 -10.41
CA GLU A 261 14.02 23.47 -11.28
C GLU A 261 15.02 22.65 -10.45
N ALA A 262 15.61 23.25 -9.42
CA ALA A 262 16.53 22.54 -8.52
C ALA A 262 15.85 21.39 -7.76
N TYR A 263 14.58 21.57 -7.39
CA TYR A 263 13.79 20.53 -6.73
C TYR A 263 13.51 19.35 -7.67
N LEU A 264 13.04 19.58 -8.90
CA LEU A 264 12.83 18.53 -9.91
C LEU A 264 14.13 17.79 -10.24
N ASN A 265 15.24 18.52 -10.40
CA ASN A 265 16.56 17.93 -10.59
C ASN A 265 16.99 17.04 -9.42
N TRP A 266 16.72 17.45 -8.18
CA TRP A 266 16.99 16.63 -6.99
C TRP A 266 16.18 15.33 -6.98
N LEU A 267 14.94 15.38 -7.50
CA LEU A 267 14.09 14.21 -7.70
C LEU A 267 14.54 13.30 -8.87
N GLY A 268 15.46 13.79 -9.71
CA GLY A 268 15.96 13.10 -10.89
C GLY A 268 15.10 13.29 -12.14
N TYR A 269 14.25 14.32 -12.17
CA TYR A 269 13.47 14.72 -13.34
C TYR A 269 14.25 15.74 -14.17
N ASP A 270 14.02 15.71 -15.49
CA ASP A 270 14.52 16.73 -16.42
C ASP A 270 13.56 17.93 -16.34
N ASP A 271 13.99 19.04 -15.74
CA ASP A 271 13.13 20.19 -15.50
C ASP A 271 12.65 20.87 -16.78
N ASP A 272 13.38 20.72 -17.90
CA ASP A 272 12.98 21.20 -19.22
C ASP A 272 11.68 20.52 -19.72
N GLU A 273 11.31 19.36 -19.17
CA GLU A 273 10.08 18.65 -19.50
C GLU A 273 8.88 19.11 -18.66
N TYR A 274 9.08 19.99 -17.66
CA TYR A 274 8.07 20.37 -16.68
C TYR A 274 7.64 21.83 -16.80
N SER A 275 6.44 22.11 -16.31
CA SER A 275 5.92 23.46 -16.12
C SER A 275 5.22 23.61 -14.76
N ALA A 276 5.05 24.85 -14.31
CA ALA A 276 4.30 25.16 -13.10
C ALA A 276 2.88 25.60 -13.43
N LEU A 277 1.91 25.04 -12.71
CA LEU A 277 0.52 25.46 -12.71
C LEU A 277 0.20 26.07 -11.35
N THR A 278 -0.38 27.27 -11.37
CA THR A 278 -1.00 27.87 -10.19
C THR A 278 -2.50 27.65 -10.29
N VAL A 279 -3.07 26.97 -9.30
CA VAL A 279 -4.50 26.65 -9.20
C VAL A 279 -5.13 27.57 -8.17
N PHE A 280 -6.26 28.18 -8.53
CA PHE A 280 -7.03 29.07 -7.66
C PHE A 280 -8.38 28.45 -7.32
N ASP A 281 -8.75 28.45 -6.05
CA ASP A 281 -10.08 28.10 -5.55
C ASP A 281 -10.45 29.02 -4.39
N GLY A 282 -11.36 29.96 -4.62
CA GLY A 282 -11.72 31.00 -3.66
C GLY A 282 -10.52 31.89 -3.29
N SER A 283 -10.08 31.77 -2.03
CA SER A 283 -8.90 32.49 -1.50
C SER A 283 -7.63 31.64 -1.49
N ASP A 284 -7.75 30.34 -1.75
CA ASP A 284 -6.66 29.40 -1.65
C ASP A 284 -5.92 29.33 -2.99
N THR A 285 -4.62 29.03 -2.92
CA THR A 285 -3.74 28.96 -4.08
C THR A 285 -2.79 27.79 -3.92
N TYR A 286 -2.74 26.95 -4.94
CA TYR A 286 -1.93 25.74 -4.95
C TYR A 286 -0.98 25.75 -6.15
N THR A 287 0.13 25.03 -6.03
CA THR A 287 1.11 24.88 -7.12
C THR A 287 1.25 23.42 -7.50
N ILE A 288 1.20 23.13 -8.80
CA ILE A 288 1.48 21.81 -9.37
C ILE A 288 2.67 21.93 -10.32
N LEU A 289 3.63 21.02 -10.22
CA LEU A 289 4.72 20.84 -11.18
C LEU A 289 4.40 19.62 -12.04
N THR A 290 4.29 19.78 -13.36
CA THR A 290 3.87 18.68 -14.22
C THR A 290 4.57 18.63 -15.58
N ASP A 291 4.79 17.40 -16.06
CA ASP A 291 5.25 17.06 -17.40
C ASP A 291 4.10 16.97 -18.44
N SER A 292 2.86 17.16 -18.00
CA SER A 292 1.69 17.20 -18.89
C SER A 292 1.71 18.49 -19.72
N CYS A 293 1.79 18.33 -21.04
CA CYS A 293 2.05 19.41 -21.99
C CYS A 293 0.79 20.07 -22.58
N CYS A 294 -0.43 19.66 -22.23
CA CYS A 294 -1.65 20.12 -22.92
C CYS A 294 -2.88 20.24 -21.99
N ASP A 295 -3.51 21.42 -21.99
CA ASP A 295 -4.84 21.75 -21.47
C ASP A 295 -5.31 20.92 -20.27
N VAL A 296 -4.85 21.30 -19.07
CA VAL A 296 -5.52 20.85 -17.86
C VAL A 296 -6.96 21.30 -17.95
N MET A 297 -7.88 20.35 -18.13
CA MET A 297 -9.30 20.64 -18.16
C MET A 297 -9.71 21.06 -16.76
N VAL A 298 -10.30 22.26 -16.70
CA VAL A 298 -10.98 22.83 -15.52
C VAL A 298 -12.48 22.66 -15.71
#